data_AF-A0A1W7R7I1-F1
#
_entry.id   AF-A0A1W7R7I1-F1
#
_cell.length_a   1.000
_cell.length_b   1.000
_cell.length_c   1.000
_cell.angle_alpha   90.00
_cell.angle_beta   90.00
_cell.angle_gamma   90.00
#
_symmetry.space_group_name_H-M   'P 1'
#
loop_
_entity.id
_entity.type
_entity.pdbx_description
1 polymer ?
#
loop_
_entity_poly.entity_id
_entity_poly.type
_entity_poly.pdbx_seq_one_letter_code
_entity_poly.pdbx_strand_id
1 'polypeptide(L)'
;MGLHRGKFAFLVLLGVLLLSVQLIESKSTMEQMAKASEMMRGVCIGKTKAPMDLVDGLGRGEFAENKDLKCYANCVLEMMQAMRKGKVNADGAIKQVDLLIPVEIGEPTKKAFDICRNSADGIKNNCEAAWALVKCLHQNNPKYFFA
;
A
#
# COMPACT_ATOMS: atom_id res chain seq x y z
N MET A 1 -35.24 34.14 23.89
CA MET A 1 -34.90 32.69 23.88
C MET A 1 -34.88 32.02 22.49
N GLY A 2 -35.43 32.61 21.41
CA GLY A 2 -35.46 31.96 20.08
C GLY A 2 -34.13 31.97 19.28
N LEU A 3 -33.29 33.00 19.43
CA LEU A 3 -32.08 33.19 18.62
C LEU A 3 -30.96 32.17 18.93
N HIS A 4 -30.88 31.68 20.17
CA HIS A 4 -29.89 30.67 20.58
C HIS A 4 -30.22 29.27 20.04
N ARG A 5 -31.51 28.92 19.90
CA ARG A 5 -31.95 27.61 19.37
C ARG A 5 -31.65 27.45 17.89
N GLY A 6 -31.83 28.50 17.09
CA GLY A 6 -31.54 28.47 15.64
C GLY A 6 -30.04 28.36 15.33
N LYS A 7 -29.20 29.07 16.08
CA LYS A 7 -27.72 28.96 15.96
C LYS A 7 -27.22 27.56 16.34
N PHE A 8 -27.78 26.96 17.38
CA PHE A 8 -27.41 25.61 17.80
C PHE A 8 -27.82 24.55 16.77
N ALA A 9 -29.04 24.65 16.23
CA ALA A 9 -29.52 23.76 15.17
C ALA A 9 -28.69 23.86 13.87
N PHE A 10 -28.31 25.09 13.48
CA PHE A 10 -27.46 25.32 12.32
C PHE A 10 -26.05 24.72 12.51
N LEU A 11 -25.44 24.88 13.68
CA LEU A 11 -24.14 24.29 14.00
C LEU A 11 -24.18 22.75 14.01
N VAL A 12 -25.27 22.15 14.52
CA VAL A 12 -25.48 20.70 14.49
C VAL A 12 -25.63 20.18 13.05
N LEU A 13 -26.43 20.86 12.22
CA LEU A 13 -26.58 20.49 10.81
C LEU A 13 -25.27 20.62 10.01
N LEU A 14 -24.50 21.69 10.25
CA LEU A 14 -23.19 21.87 9.63
C LEU A 14 -22.21 20.77 10.07
N GLY A 15 -22.22 20.42 11.35
CA GLY A 15 -21.41 19.34 11.92
C GLY A 15 -21.75 17.97 11.32
N VAL A 16 -23.04 17.64 11.16
CA VAL A 16 -23.49 16.40 10.52
C VAL A 16 -23.08 16.35 9.05
N LEU A 17 -23.19 17.46 8.32
CA LEU A 17 -22.79 17.53 6.92
C LEU A 17 -21.28 17.33 6.74
N LEU A 18 -20.46 17.98 7.58
CA LEU A 18 -19.00 17.82 7.55
C LEU A 18 -18.57 16.38 7.87
N LEU A 19 -19.19 15.75 8.86
CA LEU A 19 -18.95 14.33 9.18
C LEU A 19 -19.36 13.41 8.03
N SER A 20 -20.48 13.70 7.34
CA SER A 20 -20.92 12.89 6.19
C SER A 20 -19.96 12.97 5.00
N VAL A 21 -19.34 14.13 4.74
CA VAL A 21 -18.37 14.30 3.65
C VAL A 21 -17.10 13.50 3.92
N GLN A 22 -16.58 13.55 5.15
CA GLN A 22 -15.39 12.78 5.55
C GLN A 22 -15.58 11.26 5.40
N LEU A 23 -16.75 10.73 5.76
CA LEU A 23 -17.05 9.30 5.64
C LEU A 23 -17.13 8.83 4.17
N ILE A 24 -17.56 9.68 3.25
CA ILE A 24 -17.66 9.36 1.82
C ILE A 24 -16.25 9.29 1.19
N GLU A 25 -15.34 10.19 1.57
CA GLU A 25 -13.95 10.22 1.09
C GLU A 25 -13.12 9.02 1.56
N SER A 26 -13.25 8.60 2.82
CA SER A 26 -12.56 7.39 3.31
C SER A 26 -13.07 6.11 2.63
N LYS A 27 -14.37 6.02 2.33
CA LYS A 27 -14.94 4.84 1.65
C LYS A 27 -14.44 4.72 0.20
N SER A 28 -14.35 5.83 -0.52
CA SER A 28 -13.91 5.84 -1.91
C SER A 28 -12.41 5.51 -2.05
N THR A 29 -11.58 5.97 -1.12
CA THR A 29 -10.12 5.69 -1.11
C THR A 29 -9.79 4.23 -0.82
N MET A 30 -10.50 3.59 0.11
CA MET A 30 -10.36 2.15 0.36
C MET A 30 -10.75 1.31 -0.87
N GLU A 31 -11.83 1.68 -1.56
CA GLU A 31 -12.27 1.00 -2.79
C GLU A 31 -11.25 1.16 -3.93
N GLN A 32 -10.67 2.35 -4.07
CA GLN A 32 -9.62 2.61 -5.06
C GLN A 32 -8.36 1.77 -4.78
N MET A 33 -7.91 1.73 -3.52
CA MET A 33 -6.79 0.88 -3.09
C MET A 33 -7.06 -0.60 -3.43
N ALA A 34 -8.25 -1.10 -3.12
CA ALA A 34 -8.63 -2.49 -3.38
C ALA A 34 -8.61 -2.81 -4.88
N LYS A 35 -9.19 -1.95 -5.73
CA LYS A 35 -9.19 -2.13 -7.19
C LYS A 35 -7.79 -2.07 -7.79
N ALA A 36 -6.94 -1.15 -7.32
CA ALA A 36 -5.55 -1.06 -7.75
C ALA A 36 -4.78 -2.34 -7.36
N SER A 37 -4.99 -2.83 -6.14
CA SER A 37 -4.43 -4.08 -5.66
C SER A 37 -4.85 -5.28 -6.51
N GLU A 38 -6.15 -5.42 -6.80
CA GLU A 38 -6.68 -6.49 -7.64
C GLU A 38 -6.07 -6.47 -9.05
N MET A 39 -5.97 -5.28 -9.65
CA MET A 39 -5.34 -5.10 -10.96
C MET A 39 -3.86 -5.55 -10.95
N MET A 40 -3.07 -5.05 -10.00
CA MET A 40 -1.65 -5.40 -9.87
C MET A 40 -1.49 -6.90 -9.65
N ARG A 41 -2.30 -7.48 -8.77
CA ARG A 41 -2.32 -8.92 -8.51
C ARG A 41 -2.60 -9.72 -9.77
N GLY A 42 -3.65 -9.38 -10.51
CA GLY A 42 -4.01 -10.08 -11.75
C GLY A 42 -2.89 -10.02 -12.80
N VAL A 43 -2.32 -8.84 -13.03
CA VAL A 43 -1.20 -8.65 -13.97
C VAL A 43 0.02 -9.46 -13.55
N CYS A 44 0.40 -9.38 -12.27
CA CYS A 44 1.63 -10.01 -11.79
C CYS A 44 1.51 -11.52 -11.64
N ILE A 45 0.35 -12.07 -11.25
CA ILE A 45 0.10 -13.53 -11.32
C ILE A 45 0.18 -13.98 -12.78
N GLY A 46 -0.45 -13.25 -13.71
CA GLY A 46 -0.41 -13.57 -15.14
C GLY A 46 1.00 -13.63 -15.70
N LYS A 47 1.88 -12.70 -15.27
CA LYS A 47 3.28 -12.58 -15.73
C LYS A 47 4.21 -13.62 -15.10
N THR A 48 4.03 -13.93 -13.82
CA THR A 48 5.01 -14.72 -13.04
C THR A 48 4.59 -16.16 -12.81
N LYS A 49 3.28 -16.44 -12.93
CA LYS A 49 2.68 -17.74 -12.59
C LYS A 49 2.90 -18.14 -11.12
N ALA A 50 3.08 -17.17 -10.23
CA ALA A 50 3.21 -17.43 -8.80
C ALA A 50 1.98 -18.17 -8.26
N PRO A 51 2.16 -19.20 -7.41
CA PRO A 51 1.05 -19.91 -6.78
C PRO A 51 0.19 -18.96 -5.93
N MET A 52 -1.13 -19.02 -6.12
CA MET A 52 -2.06 -18.07 -5.49
C MET A 52 -2.04 -18.17 -3.96
N ASP A 53 -1.92 -19.37 -3.42
CA ASP A 53 -1.80 -19.64 -1.99
C ASP A 53 -0.59 -18.95 -1.36
N LEU A 54 0.54 -18.93 -2.07
CA LEU A 54 1.75 -18.24 -1.62
C LEU A 54 1.61 -16.72 -1.70
N VAL A 55 0.95 -16.21 -2.74
CA VAL A 55 0.66 -14.78 -2.90
C VAL A 55 -0.29 -14.30 -1.79
N ASP A 56 -1.31 -15.08 -1.45
CA ASP A 56 -2.25 -14.80 -0.34
C ASP A 56 -1.56 -14.73 1.02
N GLY A 57 -0.40 -15.38 1.18
CA GLY A 57 0.41 -15.35 2.39
C GLY A 57 1.22 -14.07 2.59
N LEU A 58 1.52 -13.31 1.52
CA LEU A 58 2.45 -12.18 1.59
C LEU A 58 1.99 -11.09 2.55
N GLY A 59 0.69 -10.75 2.55
CA GLY A 59 0.13 -9.74 3.45
C GLY A 59 0.26 -10.10 4.94
N ARG A 60 0.40 -11.39 5.27
CA ARG A 60 0.59 -11.91 6.63
C ARG A 60 2.06 -12.15 7.01
N GLY A 61 2.99 -11.86 6.10
CA GLY A 61 4.41 -12.11 6.31
C GLY A 61 4.83 -13.57 6.09
N GLU A 62 4.02 -14.37 5.38
CA GLU A 62 4.34 -15.75 5.04
C GLU A 62 5.27 -15.79 3.82
N PHE A 63 6.57 -15.59 4.06
CA PHE A 63 7.59 -15.46 3.01
C PHE A 63 8.17 -16.82 2.59
N ALA A 64 7.46 -17.55 1.74
CA ALA A 64 7.96 -18.80 1.16
C ALA A 64 9.12 -18.54 0.18
N GLU A 65 10.19 -19.34 0.26
CA GLU A 65 11.35 -19.25 -0.63
C GLU A 65 11.04 -19.87 -2.01
N ASN A 66 10.18 -19.20 -2.77
CA ASN A 66 9.72 -19.59 -4.11
C ASN A 66 10.12 -18.53 -5.14
N LYS A 67 10.76 -18.94 -6.25
CA LYS A 67 11.25 -18.04 -7.29
C LYS A 67 10.15 -17.18 -7.91
N ASP A 68 9.01 -17.77 -8.23
CA ASP A 68 7.92 -17.07 -8.92
C ASP A 68 7.22 -16.08 -7.99
N LEU A 69 7.09 -16.42 -6.70
CA LEU A 69 6.61 -15.52 -5.65
C LEU A 69 7.53 -14.29 -5.47
N LYS A 70 8.85 -14.48 -5.45
CA LYS A 70 9.81 -13.36 -5.39
C LYS A 70 9.69 -12.46 -6.62
N CYS A 71 9.52 -13.05 -7.80
CA CYS A 71 9.33 -12.29 -9.02
C CYS A 71 7.96 -11.62 -9.10
N TYR A 72 6.93 -12.19 -8.48
CA TYR A 72 5.63 -11.55 -8.27
C TYR A 72 5.79 -10.29 -7.44
N ALA A 73 6.51 -10.37 -6.31
CA ALA A 73 6.82 -9.21 -5.48
C ALA A 73 7.56 -8.11 -6.29
N ASN A 74 8.57 -8.47 -7.08
CA ASN A 74 9.24 -7.51 -7.97
C ASN A 74 8.27 -6.86 -8.96
N CYS A 75 7.39 -7.64 -9.58
CA CYS A 75 6.39 -7.12 -10.52
C CYS A 75 5.49 -6.07 -9.87
N VAL A 76 4.93 -6.37 -8.69
CA VAL A 76 4.06 -5.43 -7.96
C VAL A 76 4.82 -4.17 -7.56
N LEU A 77 6.04 -4.32 -7.05
CA LEU A 77 6.89 -3.19 -6.65
C LEU A 77 7.30 -2.32 -7.84
N GLU A 78 7.53 -2.89 -9.03
CA GLU A 78 7.76 -2.12 -10.25
C GLU A 78 6.50 -1.35 -10.69
N MET A 79 5.31 -1.95 -10.59
CA MET A 79 4.05 -1.25 -10.88
C MET A 79 3.84 -0.06 -9.94
N MET A 80 4.11 -0.24 -8.65
CA MET A 80 4.08 0.80 -7.63
C MET A 80 5.25 1.80 -7.69
N GLN A 81 6.09 1.75 -8.73
CA GLN A 81 7.27 2.61 -8.89
C GLN A 81 8.25 2.54 -7.70
N ALA A 82 8.13 1.51 -6.87
CA ALA A 82 8.93 1.29 -5.68
C ALA A 82 10.27 0.61 -5.99
N MET A 83 10.37 -0.03 -7.14
CA MET A 83 11.61 -0.58 -7.67
C MET A 83 11.78 -0.31 -9.15
N ARG A 84 13.03 -0.24 -9.60
CA ARG A 84 13.40 -0.21 -11.01
C ARG A 84 14.71 -0.94 -11.21
N LYS A 85 14.72 -2.00 -12.02
CA LYS A 85 15.94 -2.80 -12.32
C LYS A 85 16.68 -3.24 -11.05
N GLY A 86 15.94 -3.78 -10.08
CA GLY A 86 16.50 -4.29 -8.82
C GLY A 86 16.95 -3.23 -7.80
N LYS A 87 16.74 -1.93 -8.09
CA LYS A 87 17.04 -0.85 -7.15
C LYS A 87 15.77 -0.30 -6.52
N VAL A 88 15.81 -0.02 -5.22
CA VAL A 88 14.72 0.63 -4.48
C VAL A 88 14.58 2.08 -4.94
N ASN A 89 13.34 2.52 -5.14
CA ASN A 89 12.95 3.88 -5.45
C ASN A 89 11.92 4.35 -4.42
N ALA A 90 12.37 4.59 -3.18
CA ALA A 90 11.49 4.95 -2.07
C ALA A 90 10.68 6.22 -2.35
N ASP A 91 11.28 7.24 -2.97
CA ASP A 91 10.57 8.50 -3.29
C ASP A 91 9.46 8.26 -4.33
N GLY A 92 9.68 7.37 -5.29
CA GLY A 92 8.63 6.93 -6.22
C GLY A 92 7.53 6.16 -5.53
N ALA A 93 7.88 5.25 -4.63
CA ALA A 93 6.93 4.50 -3.83
C ALA A 93 6.05 5.43 -2.98
N ILE A 94 6.67 6.37 -2.25
CA ILE A 94 5.98 7.32 -1.38
C ILE A 94 4.92 8.12 -2.14
N LYS A 95 5.24 8.59 -3.35
CA LYS A 95 4.27 9.29 -4.22
C LYS A 95 3.09 8.40 -4.63
N GLN A 96 3.34 7.12 -4.91
CA GLN A 96 2.25 6.18 -5.23
C GLN A 96 1.41 5.84 -4.00
N VAL A 97 2.04 5.75 -2.82
CA VAL A 97 1.33 5.58 -1.55
C VAL A 97 0.41 6.77 -1.27
N ASP A 98 0.88 8.01 -1.44
CA ASP A 98 0.06 9.21 -1.26
C ASP A 98 -1.14 9.28 -2.23
N LEU A 99 -1.03 8.68 -3.42
CA LEU A 99 -2.08 8.69 -4.43
C LEU A 99 -3.11 7.57 -4.23
N LEU A 100 -2.66 6.37 -3.84
CA LEU A 100 -3.46 5.15 -3.93
C LEU A 100 -3.87 4.57 -2.58
N ILE A 101 -3.20 4.96 -1.49
CA ILE A 101 -3.36 4.32 -0.19
C ILE A 101 -3.95 5.33 0.82
N PRO A 102 -5.06 4.97 1.50
CA PRO A 102 -5.64 5.77 2.57
C PRO A 102 -4.62 6.12 3.65
N VAL A 103 -4.70 7.33 4.20
CA VAL A 103 -3.69 7.93 5.09
C VAL A 103 -3.33 7.02 6.25
N GLU A 104 -4.32 6.34 6.83
CA GLU A 104 -4.15 5.47 7.99
C GLU A 104 -3.21 4.30 7.73
N ILE A 105 -3.15 3.82 6.49
CA ILE A 105 -2.26 2.74 6.01
C ILE A 105 -1.02 3.34 5.34
N GLY A 106 -1.18 4.46 4.64
CA GLY A 106 -0.15 5.12 3.86
C GLY A 106 0.97 5.68 4.72
N GLU A 107 0.67 6.36 5.83
CA GLU A 107 1.70 6.92 6.71
C GLU A 107 2.72 5.91 7.24
N PRO A 108 2.31 4.78 7.88
CA PRO A 108 3.28 3.78 8.32
C PRO A 108 3.99 3.11 7.15
N THR A 109 3.33 2.97 5.99
CA THR A 109 3.96 2.45 4.76
C THR A 109 5.07 3.37 4.26
N LYS A 110 4.86 4.70 4.22
CA LYS A 110 5.89 5.67 3.84
C LYS A 110 7.10 5.61 4.77
N LYS A 111 6.87 5.56 6.09
CA LYS A 111 7.95 5.43 7.09
C LYS A 111 8.77 4.15 6.86
N ALA A 112 8.12 3.03 6.56
CA ALA A 112 8.82 1.79 6.25
C ALA A 112 9.67 1.91 4.97
N PHE A 113 9.18 2.58 3.92
CA PHE A 113 9.97 2.86 2.73
C PHE A 113 11.21 3.71 3.02
N ASP A 114 11.10 4.71 3.90
CA ASP A 114 12.25 5.52 4.33
C ASP A 114 13.31 4.68 5.06
N ILE A 115 12.88 3.78 5.94
CA ILE A 115 13.77 2.86 6.67
C ILE A 115 14.45 1.87 5.71
N CYS A 116 13.71 1.35 4.73
CA CYS A 116 14.13 0.23 3.88
C CYS A 116 14.83 0.64 2.58
N ARG A 117 15.25 1.90 2.43
CA ARG A 117 15.88 2.44 1.20
C ARG A 117 17.02 1.58 0.66
N ASN A 118 17.85 1.04 1.55
CA ASN A 118 19.06 0.29 1.20
C ASN A 118 18.89 -1.23 1.37
N SER A 119 17.67 -1.72 1.58
CA SER A 119 17.40 -3.14 1.85
C SER A 119 17.80 -4.08 0.71
N ALA A 120 17.96 -3.56 -0.51
CA ALA A 120 18.33 -4.33 -1.69
C ALA A 120 19.78 -4.11 -2.16
N ASP A 121 20.58 -3.34 -1.42
CA ASP A 121 21.93 -2.97 -1.85
C ASP A 121 22.82 -4.21 -2.02
N GLY A 122 23.56 -4.24 -3.14
CA GLY A 122 24.44 -5.35 -3.48
C GLY A 122 23.74 -6.60 -4.06
N ILE A 123 22.40 -6.65 -4.05
CA ILE A 123 21.66 -7.79 -4.61
C ILE A 123 21.51 -7.63 -6.13
N LYS A 124 22.07 -8.58 -6.89
CA LYS A 124 22.10 -8.51 -8.37
C LYS A 124 20.80 -8.97 -9.04
N ASN A 125 20.11 -9.93 -8.44
CA ASN A 125 18.87 -10.45 -9.00
C ASN A 125 17.69 -9.56 -8.58
N ASN A 126 16.92 -9.06 -9.56
CA ASN A 126 15.80 -8.14 -9.28
C ASN A 126 14.74 -8.75 -8.35
N CYS A 127 14.41 -10.04 -8.53
CA CYS A 127 13.41 -10.71 -7.70
C CYS A 127 13.91 -10.90 -6.27
N GLU A 128 15.18 -11.23 -6.08
CA GLU A 128 15.80 -11.32 -4.74
C GLU A 128 15.90 -9.93 -4.07
N ALA A 129 16.22 -8.90 -4.85
CA ALA A 129 16.27 -7.51 -4.37
C ALA A 129 14.88 -7.05 -3.88
N ALA A 130 13.83 -7.33 -4.66
CA ALA A 130 12.46 -7.11 -4.26
C ALA A 130 12.06 -7.90 -3.02
N TRP A 131 12.52 -9.14 -2.92
CA TRP A 131 12.26 -9.99 -1.76
C TRP A 131 12.87 -9.43 -0.47
N ALA A 132 14.09 -8.89 -0.55
CA ALA A 132 14.72 -8.21 0.58
C ALA A 132 13.92 -6.96 1.02
N LEU A 133 13.45 -6.17 0.05
CA LEU A 133 12.63 -5.00 0.33
C LEU A 133 11.29 -5.38 0.98
N VAL A 134 10.54 -6.32 0.42
CA VAL A 134 9.24 -6.78 0.97
C VAL A 134 9.38 -7.23 2.43
N LYS A 135 10.42 -8.02 2.74
CA LYS A 135 10.68 -8.47 4.12
C LYS A 135 11.00 -7.31 5.05
N CYS A 136 11.82 -6.35 4.60
CA CYS A 136 12.13 -5.14 5.38
C CYS A 136 10.87 -4.31 5.65
N LEU A 137 10.03 -4.11 4.62
CA LEU A 137 8.79 -3.34 4.75
C LEU A 137 7.83 -3.98 5.76
N HIS A 138 7.62 -5.29 5.69
CA HIS A 138 6.78 -6.01 6.66
C HIS A 138 7.30 -5.87 8.09
N GLN A 139 8.62 -6.00 8.30
CA GLN A 139 9.24 -5.85 9.61
C GLN A 139 9.07 -4.44 10.21
N ASN A 140 8.97 -3.40 9.37
CA ASN A 140 8.94 -2.00 9.79
C ASN A 140 7.59 -1.31 9.57
N ASN A 141 6.55 -2.05 9.16
CA ASN A 141 5.22 -1.52 8.91
C ASN A 141 4.14 -2.26 9.73
N PRO A 142 3.61 -1.68 10.82
CA PRO A 142 2.58 -2.33 11.63
C PRO A 142 1.24 -2.46 10.92
N LYS A 143 1.05 -1.79 9.78
CA LYS A 143 -0.14 -1.90 8.92
C LYS A 143 0.25 -2.40 7.53
N TYR A 144 1.17 -3.36 7.51
CA TYR A 144 1.67 -3.92 6.27
C TYR A 144 0.54 -4.47 5.41
N PHE A 145 0.61 -4.15 4.12
CA PHE A 145 -0.29 -4.62 3.09
C PHE A 145 0.53 -4.89 1.83
N PHE A 146 0.17 -5.93 1.09
CA PHE A 146 0.77 -6.25 -0.19
C PHE A 146 -0.31 -6.75 -1.14
N ALA A 147 -0.23 -6.30 -2.40
CA ALA A 147 -1.17 -6.71 -3.44
C ALA A 147 -1.08 -8.19 -3.75
#